data_AF-A0A7V9AHZ5-F1
#
_entry.id   AF-A0A7V9AHZ5-F1
#
_cell.length_a   1.000
_cell.length_b   1.000
_cell.length_c   1.000
_cell.angle_alpha   90.00
_cell.angle_beta   90.00
_cell.angle_gamma   90.00
#
_symmetry.space_group_name_H-M   'P 1'
#
loop_
_entity.id
_entity.type
_entity.pdbx_description
1 polymer ?
#
loop_
_entity_poly.entity_id
_entity_poly.type
_entity_poly.pdbx_seq_one_letter_code
_entity_poly.pdbx_strand_id
1 'polypeptide(L)'
;MAESLPEVWLRGPVEGVPALLQPVAHALLQAREEVEALLQDFPEDLLWSRPGGVASVGFHLRHLAGVVDRLFTYARGEPLTPRQREALAAEGQPP
;
A
#
# COMPACT_ATOMS: atom_id res chain seq x y z
N MET A 1 25.62 -6.51 10.29
CA MET A 1 24.42 -6.34 9.45
C MET A 1 23.34 -7.16 10.13
N ALA A 2 22.19 -6.58 10.48
CA ALA A 2 21.07 -7.39 10.94
C ALA A 2 20.69 -8.34 9.80
N GLU A 3 20.45 -9.63 10.10
CA GLU A 3 19.97 -10.57 9.11
C GLU A 3 18.62 -10.08 8.58
N SER A 4 18.53 -9.94 7.25
CA SER A 4 17.25 -9.70 6.60
C SER A 4 16.37 -10.92 6.81
N LEU A 5 15.19 -10.73 7.39
CA LEU A 5 14.18 -11.79 7.45
C LEU A 5 13.91 -12.32 6.03
N PRO A 6 13.59 -13.61 5.86
CA PRO A 6 13.11 -14.15 4.58
C PRO A 6 11.90 -13.35 4.06
N GLU A 7 11.55 -13.43 2.78
CA GLU A 7 10.30 -12.85 2.26
C GLU A 7 9.08 -13.36 3.05
N VAL A 8 8.02 -12.55 3.14
CA VAL A 8 6.89 -12.85 4.04
C VAL A 8 6.25 -14.21 3.78
N TRP A 9 6.15 -14.65 2.51
CA TRP A 9 5.58 -15.95 2.16
C TRP A 9 6.40 -17.15 2.69
N LEU A 10 7.69 -16.96 2.99
CA LEU A 10 8.57 -17.97 3.61
C LEU A 10 8.46 -18.01 5.14
N ARG A 11 7.71 -17.10 5.76
CA ARG A 11 7.58 -16.99 7.23
C ARG A 11 6.43 -17.81 7.82
N GLY A 12 5.70 -18.53 6.98
CA GLY A 12 4.56 -19.35 7.39
C GLY A 12 3.20 -18.62 7.32
N PRO A 13 2.12 -19.23 7.81
CA PRO A 13 0.77 -18.69 7.69
C PRO A 13 0.56 -17.47 8.60
N VAL A 14 -0.18 -16.49 8.10
CA VAL A 14 -0.67 -15.34 8.87
C VAL A 14 -1.83 -15.81 9.75
N GLU A 15 -1.72 -15.58 11.06
CA GLU A 15 -2.76 -15.92 12.04
C GLU A 15 -4.08 -15.21 11.71
N GLY A 16 -5.20 -15.92 11.83
CA GLY A 16 -6.54 -15.39 11.52
C GLY A 16 -6.88 -15.27 10.04
N VAL A 17 -5.98 -15.61 9.12
CA VAL A 17 -6.23 -15.59 7.66
C VAL A 17 -6.53 -17.01 7.14
N PRO A 18 -7.69 -17.23 6.47
CA PRO A 18 -8.00 -18.52 5.85
C PRO A 18 -6.92 -18.97 4.86
N ALA A 19 -6.68 -20.28 4.76
CA ALA A 19 -5.62 -20.83 3.91
C ALA A 19 -5.67 -20.32 2.45
N LEU A 20 -6.87 -20.19 1.88
CA LEU A 20 -7.06 -19.68 0.52
C LEU A 20 -6.69 -18.19 0.34
N LEU A 21 -6.64 -17.41 1.43
CA LEU A 21 -6.32 -15.99 1.42
C LEU A 21 -4.90 -15.68 1.87
N GLN A 22 -4.11 -16.70 2.24
CA GLN A 22 -2.71 -16.54 2.66
C GLN A 22 -1.87 -15.78 1.62
N PRO A 23 -1.92 -16.08 0.30
CA PRO A 23 -1.13 -15.35 -0.68
C PRO A 23 -1.43 -13.85 -0.72
N VAL A 24 -2.69 -13.46 -0.52
CA VAL A 24 -3.10 -12.04 -0.47
C VAL A 24 -2.53 -11.37 0.78
N ALA A 25 -2.63 -12.02 1.94
CA ALA A 25 -2.07 -11.50 3.18
C ALA A 25 -0.54 -11.37 3.09
N HIS A 26 0.15 -12.37 2.56
CA HIS A 26 1.60 -12.34 2.34
C HIS A 26 2.00 -11.19 1.40
N ALA A 27 1.30 -11.00 0.28
CA ALA A 27 1.58 -9.92 -0.66
C ALA A 27 1.40 -8.53 -0.04
N LEU A 28 0.32 -8.32 0.73
CA LEU A 28 0.07 -7.03 1.39
C LEU A 28 1.11 -6.73 2.48
N LEU A 29 1.53 -7.76 3.23
CA LEU A 29 2.58 -7.62 4.25
C LEU A 29 3.95 -7.37 3.60
N GLN A 30 4.29 -8.09 2.54
CA GLN A 30 5.54 -7.92 1.79
C GLN A 30 5.62 -6.50 1.21
N ALA A 31 4.56 -6.03 0.54
CA ALA A 31 4.49 -4.68 -0.01
C ALA A 31 4.66 -3.60 1.07
N ARG A 32 4.11 -3.82 2.28
CA ARG A 32 4.32 -2.88 3.40
C ARG A 32 5.78 -2.82 3.83
N GLU A 33 6.43 -3.96 4.03
CA GLU A 33 7.84 -4.02 4.43
C GLU A 33 8.76 -3.40 3.37
N GLU A 34 8.48 -3.65 2.10
CA GLU A 34 9.21 -3.05 0.98
C GLU A 34 9.03 -1.53 0.93
N VAL A 35 7.81 -1.03 1.09
CA VAL A 35 7.54 0.42 1.13
C VAL A 35 8.26 1.07 2.30
N GLU A 36 8.23 0.47 3.50
CA GLU A 36 8.94 0.97 4.67
C GLU A 36 10.46 1.03 4.43
N ALA A 37 11.04 -0.02 3.86
CA ALA A 37 12.46 -0.08 3.54
C ALA A 37 12.86 0.91 2.43
N LEU A 38 12.08 1.02 1.36
CA LEU A 38 12.35 1.90 0.21
C LEU A 38 12.19 3.38 0.56
N LEU A 39 11.32 3.71 1.52
CA LEU A 39 11.12 5.07 1.99
C LEU A 39 12.06 5.47 3.12
N GLN A 40 12.85 4.55 3.66
CA GLN A 40 13.87 4.90 4.63
C GLN A 40 14.85 5.88 3.98
N ASP A 41 14.99 7.06 4.59
CA ASP A 41 15.85 8.14 4.11
C ASP A 41 15.50 8.66 2.70
N PHE A 42 14.29 8.40 2.20
CA PHE A 42 13.82 8.95 0.93
C PHE A 42 13.62 10.48 1.04
N PRO A 43 14.18 11.30 0.13
CA PRO A 43 14.08 12.76 0.22
C PRO A 43 12.63 13.24 0.11
N GLU A 44 12.17 13.97 1.14
CA GLU A 44 10.78 14.46 1.23
C GLU A 44 10.40 15.40 0.07
N ASP A 45 11.35 16.22 -0.38
CA ASP A 45 11.21 17.12 -1.52
C ASP A 45 10.96 16.40 -2.85
N LEU A 46 11.34 15.12 -2.95
CA LEU A 46 11.08 14.29 -4.11
C LEU A 46 9.73 13.57 -4.09
N LEU A 47 9.01 13.55 -2.95
CA LEU A 47 7.74 12.81 -2.83
C LEU A 47 6.70 13.24 -3.87
N TRP A 48 6.63 14.54 -4.15
CA TRP A 48 5.65 15.10 -5.08
C TRP A 48 6.22 15.43 -6.46
N SER A 49 7.50 15.10 -6.70
CA SER A 49 8.12 15.23 -8.01
C SER A 49 7.45 14.31 -9.03
N ARG A 50 7.28 14.80 -10.26
CA ARG A 50 6.67 14.07 -11.38
C ARG A 50 7.65 13.96 -12.55
N PRO A 51 8.71 13.15 -12.41
CA PRO A 51 9.71 12.98 -13.46
C PRO A 51 9.02 12.45 -14.73
N GLY A 52 9.25 13.10 -15.88
CA GLY A 52 8.57 12.74 -17.13
C GLY A 52 7.04 12.87 -17.11
N GLY A 53 6.47 13.61 -16.14
CA GLY A 53 5.03 13.81 -16.01
C GLY A 53 4.24 12.62 -15.43
N VAL A 54 4.92 11.56 -14.99
CA VAL A 54 4.26 10.39 -14.38
C VAL A 54 3.68 10.71 -12.99
N ALA A 55 2.96 9.75 -12.42
CA ALA A 55 2.53 9.81 -11.03
C ALA A 55 3.73 9.96 -10.08
N SER A 56 3.56 10.74 -9.02
CA SER A 56 4.60 10.94 -8.01
C SER A 56 4.67 9.76 -7.04
N VAL A 57 5.76 9.68 -6.28
CA VAL A 57 5.90 8.69 -5.18
C VAL A 57 4.79 8.90 -4.15
N GLY A 58 4.53 10.15 -3.74
CA GLY A 58 3.47 10.52 -2.81
C GLY A 58 2.08 10.11 -3.29
N PHE A 59 1.80 10.21 -4.60
CA PHE A 59 0.57 9.66 -5.18
C PHE A 59 0.51 8.14 -5.01
N HIS A 60 1.56 7.40 -5.39
CA HIS A 60 1.54 5.93 -5.31
C HIS A 60 1.38 5.42 -3.87
N LEU A 61 2.00 6.08 -2.89
CA LEU A 61 1.85 5.75 -1.47
C LEU A 61 0.42 5.93 -0.98
N ARG A 62 -0.22 7.06 -1.32
CA ARG A 62 -1.63 7.29 -0.99
C ARG A 62 -2.55 6.34 -1.73
N HIS A 63 -2.27 6.11 -3.01
CA HIS A 63 -3.04 5.23 -3.86
C HIS A 63 -3.01 3.79 -3.36
N LEU A 64 -1.87 3.28 -2.90
CA LEU A 64 -1.74 1.93 -2.35
C LEU A 64 -2.71 1.70 -1.18
N ALA A 65 -2.73 2.61 -0.20
CA ALA A 65 -3.65 2.52 0.93
C ALA A 65 -5.11 2.68 0.49
N GLY A 66 -5.39 3.69 -0.36
CA GLY A 66 -6.73 3.98 -0.84
C GLY A 66 -7.33 2.87 -1.69
N VAL A 67 -6.55 2.24 -2.58
CA VAL A 67 -7.05 1.18 -3.47
C VAL A 67 -7.35 -0.09 -2.69
N VAL A 68 -6.52 -0.45 -1.68
CA VAL A 68 -6.78 -1.61 -0.83
C VAL A 68 -8.07 -1.42 -0.04
N ASP A 69 -8.27 -0.25 0.60
CA ASP A 69 -9.51 0.05 1.32
C ASP A 69 -10.75 -0.07 0.42
N ARG A 70 -10.70 0.54 -0.78
CA ARG A 70 -11.80 0.48 -1.76
C ARG A 70 -12.06 -0.93 -2.27
N LEU A 71 -11.02 -1.71 -2.58
CA LEU A 71 -11.18 -3.10 -3.05
C LEU A 71 -11.84 -3.97 -1.98
N PHE A 72 -11.50 -3.79 -0.70
CA PHE A 72 -12.13 -4.50 0.40
C PHE A 72 -13.58 -4.05 0.62
N THR A 73 -13.90 -2.76 0.43
CA THR A 73 -15.30 -2.28 0.38
C THR A 73 -16.10 -2.98 -0.72
N TYR A 74 -15.55 -3.08 -1.93
CA TYR A 74 -16.22 -3.78 -3.02
C TYR A 74 -16.35 -5.29 -2.77
N ALA A 75 -15.35 -5.93 -2.16
CA ALA A 75 -15.41 -7.34 -1.80
C ALA A 75 -16.55 -7.65 -0.80
N ARG A 76 -16.95 -6.67 0.03
CA ARG A 76 -18.11 -6.76 0.92
C ARG A 76 -19.46 -6.41 0.25
N GLY A 77 -19.45 -6.04 -1.03
CA GLY A 77 -20.65 -5.59 -1.75
C GLY A 77 -21.13 -4.20 -1.32
N GLU A 78 -20.26 -3.41 -0.70
CA GLU A 78 -20.59 -2.08 -0.18
C GLU A 78 -20.27 -0.98 -1.20
N PRO A 79 -21.03 0.14 -1.21
CA PRO A 79 -20.65 1.32 -1.98
C PRO A 79 -19.57 2.13 -1.26
N LEU A 80 -18.79 2.91 -2.02
CA LEU A 80 -17.84 3.85 -1.41
C LEU A 80 -18.56 4.94 -0.60
N THR A 81 -18.07 5.16 0.61
CA THR A 81 -18.49 6.26 1.49
C THR A 81 -18.04 7.62 0.94
N PRO A 82 -18.68 8.74 1.36
CA PRO A 82 -18.22 10.08 1.00
C PRO A 82 -16.74 10.32 1.33
N ARG A 83 -16.31 9.88 2.53
CA ARG A 83 -14.90 9.98 2.96
C ARG A 83 -13.94 9.24 2.03
N GLN A 84 -14.29 8.04 1.56
CA GLN A 84 -13.46 7.30 0.61
C GLN A 84 -13.36 8.00 -0.75
N ARG A 85 -14.42 8.68 -1.18
CA ARG A 85 -14.44 9.48 -2.42
C ARG A 85 -13.60 10.75 -2.29
N GLU A 86 -13.69 11.44 -1.16
CA GLU A 86 -12.85 12.59 -0.83
C GLU A 86 -11.37 12.20 -0.80
N ALA A 87 -11.04 11.10 -0.12
CA ALA A 87 -9.69 10.56 -0.09
C ALA A 87 -9.17 10.22 -1.50
N LEU A 88 -9.98 9.56 -2.33
CA LEU A 88 -9.64 9.26 -3.73
C LEU A 88 -9.32 10.53 -4.53
N ALA A 89 -10.11 11.60 -4.37
CA ALA A 89 -9.88 12.86 -5.07
C ALA A 89 -8.59 13.57 -4.60
N ALA A 90 -8.16 13.32 -3.35
CA ALA A 90 -6.98 13.92 -2.75
C ALA A 90 -5.68 13.13 -2.97
N GLU A 91 -5.72 11.92 -3.57
CA GLU A 91 -4.52 11.07 -3.74
C GLU A 91 -3.39 11.78 -4.51
N GLY A 92 -3.73 12.60 -5.50
CA GLY A 92 -2.76 13.34 -6.31
C GLY A 92 -2.39 14.75 -5.81
N GLN A 93 -2.93 15.19 -4.68
CA GLN A 93 -2.71 16.54 -4.16
C GLN A 93 -1.64 16.52 -3.05
N PRO A 94 -0.55 17.31 -3.14
CA PRO A 94 0.37 17.46 -2.02
C PRO A 94 -0.36 17.89 -0.73
N PRO A 95 0.12 17.50 0.46
CA PRO A 95 -0.43 17.93 1.74
C PRO A 95 -0.26 19.43 1.98
#